data_AF-A0A7Y8ST75-F1
#
_entry.id   AF-A0A7Y8ST75-F1
#
_cell.length_a   1.000
_cell.length_b   1.000
_cell.length_c   1.000
_cell.angle_alpha   90.00
_cell.angle_beta   90.00
_cell.angle_gamma   90.00
#
_symmetry.space_group_name_H-M   'P 1'
#
loop_
_entity.id
_entity.type
_entity.pdbx_description
1 polymer ?
#
loop_
_entity_poly.entity_id
_entity_poly.type
_entity_poly.pdbx_seq_one_letter_code
_entity_poly.pdbx_strand_id
1 'polypeptide(L)'
;MPTRLTAARCAAWRPASTEYFKRYAEGRFDEKAQAWLILPREHARLDEARGALVIGSAGVDGITFCLRKGLAGVWAYYPHEDEFQIKATSLEHLERGWADGTIWV
;
A
#
# COMPACT_ATOMS: atom_id res chain seq x y z
N MET A 1 1.94 22.97 3.50
CA MET A 1 1.48 21.95 4.47
C MET A 1 1.04 20.73 3.65
N PRO A 2 1.67 19.55 3.78
CA PRO A 2 1.18 18.37 3.08
C PRO A 2 -0.24 18.06 3.57
N THR A 3 -1.18 17.96 2.62
CA THR A 3 -2.60 17.75 2.93
C THR A 3 -2.77 16.39 3.59
N ARG A 4 -3.21 16.36 4.85
CA ARG A 4 -3.42 15.11 5.60
C ARG A 4 -4.33 14.15 4.81
N LEU A 5 -3.89 12.90 4.72
CA LEU A 5 -4.66 11.81 4.15
C LEU A 5 -5.76 11.42 5.15
N THR A 6 -7.02 11.34 4.69
CA THR A 6 -8.16 10.99 5.56
C THR A 6 -9.01 9.90 4.91
N ALA A 7 -9.71 9.13 5.74
CA ALA A 7 -10.61 8.08 5.27
C ALA A 7 -11.68 8.59 4.28
N ALA A 8 -12.15 9.83 4.46
CA ALA A 8 -13.10 10.46 3.56
C ALA A 8 -12.50 10.74 2.17
N ARG A 9 -11.27 11.27 2.10
CA ARG A 9 -10.57 11.53 0.83
C ARG A 9 -10.25 10.25 0.07
N CYS A 10 -10.03 9.16 0.79
CA CYS A 10 -9.73 7.85 0.21
C CYS A 10 -10.96 6.97 -0.01
N ALA A 11 -12.18 7.52 0.10
CA ALA A 11 -13.41 6.72 -0.05
C ALA A 11 -13.51 5.99 -1.40
N ALA A 12 -12.93 6.56 -2.47
CA ALA A 12 -12.89 5.94 -3.79
C ALA A 12 -12.00 4.68 -3.87
N TRP A 13 -11.17 4.42 -2.85
CA TRP A 13 -10.30 3.23 -2.75
C TRP A 13 -10.87 2.15 -1.81
N ARG A 14 -12.15 2.27 -1.46
CA ARG A 14 -12.87 1.20 -0.79
C ARG A 14 -13.05 0.01 -1.75
N PRO A 15 -13.04 -1.24 -1.24
CA PRO A 15 -13.04 -1.59 0.19
C PRO A 15 -11.66 -1.55 0.86
N ALA A 16 -10.56 -1.65 0.11
CA ALA A 16 -9.23 -1.87 0.66
C ALA A 16 -8.76 -0.74 1.60
N SER A 17 -9.11 0.51 1.30
CA SER A 17 -8.72 1.65 2.15
C SER A 17 -9.33 1.58 3.56
N THR A 18 -10.46 0.90 3.74
CA THR A 18 -11.11 0.79 5.06
C THR A 18 -10.24 0.03 6.04
N GLU A 19 -9.64 -1.08 5.59
CA GLU A 19 -8.73 -1.87 6.42
C GLU A 19 -7.49 -1.06 6.82
N TYR A 20 -6.94 -0.31 5.86
CA TYR A 20 -5.79 0.57 6.08
C TYR A 20 -6.03 1.52 7.26
N PHE A 21 -7.08 2.34 7.19
CA PHE A 21 -7.35 3.33 8.24
C PHE A 21 -7.76 2.71 9.58
N LYS A 22 -8.32 1.49 9.58
CA LYS A 22 -8.78 0.82 10.79
C LYS A 22 -7.64 0.15 11.56
N ARG A 23 -6.66 -0.46 10.87
CA ARG A 23 -5.66 -1.35 11.49
C ARG A 23 -4.21 -0.97 11.23
N TYR A 24 -3.94 -0.24 10.14
CA TYR A 24 -2.60 -0.06 9.60
C TYR A 24 -2.20 1.42 9.45
N ALA A 25 -3.01 2.35 9.97
CA ALA A 25 -2.74 3.79 9.91
C ALA A 25 -1.46 4.22 10.66
N GLU A 26 -0.97 3.39 11.60
CA GLU A 26 0.29 3.56 12.32
C GLU A 26 1.50 3.00 11.56
N GLY A 27 1.27 2.33 10.43
CA GLY A 27 2.29 1.69 9.62
C GLY A 27 2.77 0.34 10.17
N ARG A 28 3.55 -0.36 9.34
CA ARG A 28 4.29 -1.59 9.62
C ARG A 28 5.66 -1.47 8.99
N PHE A 29 6.67 -1.39 9.84
CA PHE A 29 8.05 -1.39 9.42
C PHE A 29 8.56 -2.82 9.37
N ASP A 30 9.21 -3.19 8.27
CA ASP A 30 9.93 -4.45 8.15
C ASP A 30 11.41 -4.19 8.44
N GLU A 31 11.88 -4.72 9.57
CA GLU A 31 13.27 -4.59 9.98
C GLU A 31 14.24 -5.33 9.06
N LYS A 32 13.82 -6.41 8.40
CA LYS A 32 14.71 -7.17 7.49
C LYS A 32 14.94 -6.40 6.20
N ALA A 33 13.88 -5.86 5.60
CA ALA A 33 13.96 -5.05 4.40
C ALA A 33 14.39 -3.59 4.67
N GLN A 34 14.46 -3.17 5.94
CA GLN A 34 14.69 -1.78 6.35
C GLN A 34 13.73 -0.81 5.65
N ALA A 35 12.47 -1.23 5.48
CA ALA A 35 11.48 -0.53 4.68
C ALA A 35 10.10 -0.56 5.36
N TRP A 36 9.30 0.48 5.11
CA TRP A 36 7.90 0.49 5.50
C TRP A 36 7.08 -0.38 4.55
N LEU A 37 6.87 -1.65 4.91
CA LEU A 37 5.95 -2.55 4.21
C LEU A 37 4.56 -1.89 4.10
N ILE A 38 4.12 -1.27 5.20
CA ILE A 38 2.95 -0.39 5.21
C ILE A 38 3.35 0.95 5.83
N LEU A 39 3.23 2.04 5.09
CA LEU A 39 3.49 3.41 5.54
C LEU A 39 2.45 3.85 6.58
N PRO A 40 2.87 4.60 7.61
CA PRO A 40 1.93 5.30 8.47
C PRO A 40 1.20 6.38 7.67
N ARG A 41 0.03 6.79 8.16
CA ARG A 41 -0.91 7.68 7.43
C ARG A 41 -0.29 9.01 7.00
N GLU A 42 0.69 9.52 7.75
CA GLU A 42 1.40 10.77 7.47
C GLU A 42 2.35 10.66 6.27
N HIS A 43 2.71 9.44 5.89
CA HIS A 43 3.60 9.16 4.75
C HIS A 43 2.87 8.52 3.57
N ALA A 44 1.70 7.91 3.81
CA ALA A 44 0.82 7.48 2.73
C ALA A 44 0.39 8.68 1.86
N ARG A 45 0.28 8.45 0.55
CA ARG A 45 -0.01 9.51 -0.43
C ARG A 45 -0.94 9.05 -1.54
N LEU A 46 -1.75 9.96 -2.04
CA LEU A 46 -2.51 9.75 -3.26
C LEU A 46 -1.62 10.00 -4.48
N ASP A 47 -1.62 9.05 -5.40
CA ASP A 47 -1.18 9.23 -6.77
C ASP A 47 -2.44 9.32 -7.64
N GLU A 48 -2.93 10.54 -7.82
CA GLU A 48 -4.17 10.77 -8.56
C GLU A 48 -4.02 10.46 -10.05
N ALA A 49 -2.84 10.70 -10.62
CA ALA A 49 -2.53 10.41 -12.01
C ALA A 49 -2.68 8.93 -12.33
N ARG A 50 -2.25 8.05 -11.42
CA ARG A 50 -2.38 6.59 -11.57
C ARG A 50 -3.62 5.98 -10.91
N GLY A 51 -4.42 6.80 -10.22
CA GLY A 51 -5.56 6.32 -9.45
C GLY A 51 -5.16 5.35 -8.34
N ALA A 52 -4.01 5.60 -7.70
CA ALA A 52 -3.44 4.74 -6.67
C ALA A 52 -3.35 5.48 -5.33
N LEU A 53 -3.56 4.76 -4.24
CA LEU A 53 -3.26 5.21 -2.89
C LEU A 53 -2.01 4.44 -2.46
N VAL A 54 -0.86 5.11 -2.44
CA VAL A 54 0.42 4.53 -2.07
C VAL A 54 0.46 4.38 -0.56
N ILE A 55 0.63 3.14 -0.11
CA ILE A 55 0.53 2.74 1.30
C ILE A 55 1.76 1.98 1.78
N GLY A 56 2.79 1.78 0.98
CA GLY A 56 3.93 0.95 1.35
C GLY A 56 5.04 0.95 0.31
N SER A 57 6.17 0.39 0.67
CA SER A 57 7.31 0.15 -0.22
C SER A 57 7.79 -1.29 -0.07
N ALA A 58 8.23 -1.88 -1.16
CA ALA A 58 8.87 -3.19 -1.12
C ALA A 58 10.39 -3.11 -0.79
N GLY A 59 10.94 -1.90 -0.66
CA GLY A 59 12.35 -1.68 -0.31
C GLY A 59 13.35 -1.86 -1.45
N VAL A 60 12.88 -2.18 -2.66
CA VAL A 60 13.71 -2.47 -3.84
C VAL A 60 13.12 -1.82 -5.10
N ASP A 61 13.98 -1.36 -6.02
CA ASP A 61 13.67 -0.86 -7.36
C ASP A 61 12.56 0.21 -7.46
N GLY A 62 12.32 0.94 -6.37
CA GLY A 62 11.24 1.92 -6.29
C GLY A 62 9.83 1.30 -6.31
N ILE A 63 9.72 -0.02 -6.14
CA ILE A 63 8.45 -0.75 -6.12
C ILE A 63 7.66 -0.32 -4.88
N THR A 64 6.40 0.06 -5.11
CA THR A 64 5.51 0.53 -4.03
C THR A 64 4.27 -0.32 -3.91
N PHE A 65 3.82 -0.53 -2.68
CA PHE A 65 2.52 -1.12 -2.41
C PHE A 65 1.44 -0.04 -2.42
N CYS A 66 0.34 -0.33 -3.08
CA CYS A 66 -0.75 0.61 -3.28
C CYS A 66 -2.11 -0.08 -3.29
N LEU A 67 -3.13 0.72 -3.02
CA LEU A 67 -4.53 0.37 -3.23
C LEU A 67 -5.00 1.02 -4.53
N ARG A 68 -5.88 0.36 -5.28
CA ARG A 68 -6.43 0.88 -6.54
C ARG A 68 -7.89 1.32 -6.36
N LYS A 69 -8.29 2.38 -7.06
CA LYS A 69 -9.67 2.92 -6.99
C LYS A 69 -10.69 1.83 -7.33
N GLY A 70 -11.68 1.64 -6.47
CA GLY A 70 -12.78 0.68 -6.64
C GLY A 70 -12.38 -0.80 -6.64
N LEU A 71 -11.10 -1.13 -6.46
CA LEU A 71 -10.60 -2.50 -6.48
C LEU A 71 -10.28 -2.98 -5.06
N ALA A 72 -10.53 -4.25 -4.83
CA ALA A 72 -10.06 -4.94 -3.63
C ALA A 72 -8.57 -5.32 -3.78
N GLY A 73 -7.98 -5.71 -2.64
CA GLY A 73 -6.61 -6.18 -2.58
C GLY A 73 -5.54 -5.08 -2.55
N VAL A 74 -4.30 -5.55 -2.47
CA VAL A 74 -3.08 -4.74 -2.44
C VAL A 74 -2.27 -5.06 -3.68
N TRP A 75 -1.81 -4.00 -4.33
CA TRP A 75 -1.12 -4.04 -5.61
C TRP A 75 0.31 -3.55 -5.44
N ALA A 76 1.27 -4.21 -6.08
CA ALA A 76 2.60 -3.66 -6.29
C ALA A 76 2.62 -2.86 -7.59
N TYR A 77 3.14 -1.64 -7.55
CA TYR A 77 3.43 -0.84 -8.74
C TYR A 77 4.90 -0.99 -9.11
N TYR A 78 5.15 -1.42 -10.33
CA TYR A 78 6.45 -1.65 -10.94
C TYR A 78 6.80 -0.46 -11.83
N PRO A 79 7.70 0.45 -11.39
CA PRO A 79 7.90 1.74 -12.06
C PRO A 79 8.64 1.63 -13.40
N HIS A 80 9.44 0.58 -13.61
CA HIS A 80 10.17 0.37 -14.87
C HIS A 80 9.22 -0.08 -16.00
N GLU A 81 8.25 -0.91 -15.65
CA GLU A 81 7.23 -1.47 -16.56
C GLU A 81 5.98 -0.57 -16.65
N ASP A 82 5.82 0.38 -15.71
CA ASP A 82 4.60 1.17 -15.50
C ASP A 82 3.35 0.29 -15.26
N GLU A 83 3.54 -0.83 -14.54
CA GLU A 83 2.51 -1.85 -14.35
C GLU A 83 2.09 -2.01 -12.89
N PHE A 84 0.84 -2.46 -12.69
CA PHE A 84 0.32 -2.86 -11.39
C PHE A 84 0.04 -4.34 -11.36
N GLN A 85 0.56 -5.04 -10.36
CA GLN A 85 0.29 -6.46 -10.13
C GLN A 85 -0.37 -6.67 -8.78
N ILE A 86 -1.45 -7.46 -8.73
CA ILE A 86 -2.08 -7.83 -7.46
C ILE A 86 -1.14 -8.76 -6.69
N LYS A 87 -0.89 -8.45 -5.41
CA LYS A 87 -0.01 -9.24 -4.54
C LYS A 87 -0.74 -9.87 -3.37
N ALA A 88 -1.77 -9.20 -2.87
CA ALA A 88 -2.56 -9.70 -1.75
C ALA A 88 -4.03 -9.34 -1.92
N THR A 89 -4.91 -10.14 -1.32
CA THR A 89 -6.36 -9.89 -1.30
C THR A 89 -6.78 -8.92 -0.18
N SER A 90 -5.90 -8.66 0.80
CA SER A 90 -6.08 -7.72 1.91
C SER A 90 -4.73 -7.26 2.46
N LEU A 91 -4.71 -6.26 3.35
CA LEU A 91 -3.48 -5.85 4.02
C LEU A 91 -2.96 -6.89 5.00
N GLU A 92 -3.87 -7.58 5.69
CA GLU A 92 -3.50 -8.72 6.54
C GLU A 92 -2.86 -9.85 5.73
N HIS A 93 -3.36 -10.14 4.52
CA HIS A 93 -2.74 -11.13 3.64
C HIS A 93 -1.36 -10.65 3.18
N LEU A 94 -1.18 -9.36 2.87
CA LEU A 94 0.14 -8.79 2.57
C LEU A 94 1.10 -8.95 3.75
N GLU A 95 0.71 -8.53 4.95
CA GLU A 95 1.56 -8.55 6.15
C GLU A 95 2.02 -9.98 6.48
N ARG A 96 1.09 -10.94 6.49
CA ARG A 96 1.42 -12.35 6.76
C ARG A 96 2.28 -12.95 5.66
N GLY A 97 1.87 -12.76 4.40
CA GLY A 97 2.55 -13.34 3.25
C GLY A 97 3.95 -12.78 3.03
N TRP A 98 4.16 -11.51 3.36
CA TRP A 98 5.49 -10.91 3.35
C TRP A 98 6.38 -11.48 4.47
N ALA A 99 5.82 -11.62 5.68
CA ALA A 99 6.56 -12.15 6.83
C ALA A 99 6.96 -13.63 6.68
N ASP A 100 6.10 -14.45 6.05
CA ASP A 100 6.35 -15.87 5.81
C ASP A 100 7.03 -16.16 4.45
N GLY A 101 7.21 -15.15 3.61
CA GLY A 101 7.89 -15.26 2.31
C GLY A 101 7.01 -15.80 1.16
N THR A 102 5.71 -15.97 1.37
CA THR A 102 4.76 -16.35 0.30
C THR A 102 4.36 -15.19 -0.61
N ILE A 103 4.67 -13.95 -0.23
CA ILE A 103 4.54 -12.75 -1.09
C ILE A 103 5.92 -12.13 -1.27
N TRP A 104 6.28 -11.92 -2.54
CA TRP A 104 7.49 -11.23 -2.97
C TRP A 104 7.18 -10.33 -4.18
N VAL A 105 8.10 -9.38 -4.44
CA VAL A 105 8.03 -8.49 -5.59
C VAL A 105 9.13 -8.76 -6.59
#